data_AF-A0A959JSM4-F1
#
_entry.id   AF-A0A959JSM4-F1
#
_cell.length_a   1.000
_cell.length_b   1.000
_cell.length_c   1.000
_cell.angle_alpha   90.00
_cell.angle_beta   90.00
_cell.angle_gamma   90.00
#
_symmetry.space_group_name_H-M   'P 1'
#
loop_
_entity.id
_entity.type
_entity.pdbx_description
1 polymer ?
#
loop_
_entity_poly.entity_id
_entity_poly.type
_entity_poly.pdbx_seq_one_letter_code
_entity_poly.pdbx_strand_id
1 'polypeptide(L)'
;MIFKSILDVLILVGAVGIVWGLKRQSSPDTARRGNLIAAFGMGVAILGTLFYPIENAGNNYLWIVGGIALGAVIGYFAAIKVAMTSMPQMVSLFNGLGGACAVVLAMTEFYHFYEMDIPMDMGAYAITLFTLFVGGVAFTGSLLAYAKLQGIGWSEKLGIPR
;
A
#
# COMPACT_ATOMS: atom_id res chain seq x y z
N MET A 1 -12.19 -17.28 18.45
CA MET A 1 -12.90 -17.85 17.27
C MET A 1 -13.83 -16.82 16.61
N ILE A 2 -14.80 -16.24 17.33
CA ILE A 2 -15.76 -15.27 16.76
C ILE A 2 -15.07 -14.02 16.15
N PHE A 3 -14.15 -13.38 16.88
CA PHE A 3 -13.43 -12.19 16.38
C PHE A 3 -12.64 -12.44 15.10
N LYS A 4 -11.99 -13.60 14.98
CA LYS A 4 -11.27 -14.00 13.77
C LYS A 4 -12.22 -14.19 12.58
N SER A 5 -13.35 -14.86 12.78
CA SER A 5 -14.37 -15.00 11.73
C SER A 5 -14.93 -13.65 11.28
N ILE A 6 -15.12 -12.72 12.21
CA ILE A 6 -15.53 -11.34 11.87
C ILE A 6 -14.46 -10.67 11.02
N LEU A 7 -13.19 -10.73 11.41
CA LEU A 7 -12.08 -10.17 10.64
C LEU A 7 -12.02 -10.77 9.22
N ASP A 8 -12.08 -12.09 9.11
CA ASP A 8 -12.05 -12.80 7.82
C ASP A 8 -13.19 -12.33 6.90
N VAL A 9 -14.39 -12.12 7.45
CA VAL A 9 -15.54 -11.56 6.69
C VAL A 9 -15.31 -10.11 6.28
N LEU A 10 -14.78 -9.26 7.16
CA LEU A 10 -14.50 -7.85 6.85
C LEU A 10 -13.42 -7.72 5.76
N ILE A 11 -12.38 -8.55 5.81
CA ILE A 11 -11.35 -8.63 4.77
C ILE A 11 -11.97 -9.09 3.45
N LEU A 12 -12.85 -10.10 3.48
CA LEU A 12 -13.54 -10.59 2.28
C LEU A 12 -14.44 -9.50 1.67
N VAL A 13 -15.21 -8.77 2.48
CA VAL A 13 -16.00 -7.62 2.04
C VAL A 13 -15.10 -6.57 1.40
N GLY A 14 -13.94 -6.29 1.99
CA GLY A 14 -12.95 -5.36 1.43
C GLY A 14 -12.43 -5.82 0.07
N ALA A 15 -12.01 -7.08 -0.05
CA ALA A 15 -11.51 -7.66 -1.29
C ALA A 15 -12.56 -7.64 -2.41
N VAL A 16 -13.80 -8.05 -2.11
CA VAL A 16 -14.92 -8.00 -3.05
C VAL A 16 -15.23 -6.56 -3.46
N GLY A 17 -15.23 -5.63 -2.50
CA GLY A 17 -15.43 -4.20 -2.75
C GLY A 17 -14.40 -3.62 -3.72
N ILE A 18 -13.11 -3.95 -3.54
CA ILE A 18 -12.04 -3.53 -4.44
C ILE A 18 -12.25 -4.11 -5.84
N VAL A 19 -12.43 -5.43 -5.96
CA VAL A 19 -12.60 -6.10 -7.27
C VAL A 19 -13.81 -5.54 -8.02
N TRP A 20 -14.94 -5.38 -7.32
CA TRP A 20 -16.15 -4.84 -7.94
C TRP A 20 -16.01 -3.36 -8.29
N GLY A 21 -15.34 -2.59 -7.43
CA GLY A 21 -15.00 -1.19 -7.70
C GLY A 21 -14.17 -1.04 -8.97
N LEU A 22 -13.10 -1.84 -9.12
CA LEU A 22 -12.26 -1.85 -10.33
C LEU A 22 -13.07 -2.21 -11.58
N LYS A 23 -13.93 -3.23 -11.52
CA LYS A 23 -14.80 -3.59 -12.65
C LYS A 23 -15.68 -2.43 -13.10
N ARG A 24 -16.17 -1.60 -12.17
CA ARG A 24 -16.99 -0.43 -12.49
C ARG A 24 -16.19 0.78 -12.95
N GLN A 25 -14.90 0.86 -12.61
CA GLN A 25 -14.00 1.90 -13.12
C GLN A 25 -13.71 1.74 -14.61
N SER A 26 -13.92 0.55 -15.19
CA SER A 26 -13.75 0.29 -16.62
C SER A 26 -14.81 0.93 -17.54
N SER A 27 -15.88 1.50 -16.99
CA SER A 27 -16.92 2.24 -17.74
C SER A 27 -17.04 3.68 -17.23
N PRO A 28 -17.03 4.70 -18.10
CA PRO A 28 -17.18 6.11 -17.71
C PRO A 28 -18.43 6.38 -16.88
N ASP A 29 -19.56 5.77 -17.25
CA ASP A 29 -20.86 5.99 -16.61
C ASP A 29 -20.88 5.51 -15.15
N THR A 30 -20.09 4.47 -14.84
CA THR A 30 -20.05 3.88 -13.50
C THR A 30 -18.78 4.18 -12.72
N ALA A 31 -17.79 4.85 -13.31
CA ALA A 31 -16.46 5.02 -12.72
C ALA A 31 -16.48 5.72 -11.35
N ARG A 32 -17.26 6.79 -11.19
CA ARG A 32 -17.40 7.51 -9.91
C ARG A 32 -17.93 6.60 -8.80
N ARG A 33 -18.97 5.81 -9.10
CA ARG A 33 -19.55 4.86 -8.15
C ARG A 33 -18.58 3.70 -7.86
N GLY A 34 -17.84 3.24 -8.88
CA GLY A 34 -16.79 2.23 -8.72
C GLY A 34 -15.71 2.66 -7.75
N ASN A 35 -15.24 3.91 -7.85
CA ASN A 35 -14.26 4.46 -6.91
C ASN A 35 -14.78 4.50 -5.46
N LEU A 36 -16.03 4.91 -5.25
CA LEU A 36 -16.64 4.92 -3.91
C LEU A 36 -16.77 3.52 -3.30
N ILE A 37 -17.13 2.51 -4.11
CA ILE A 37 -17.20 1.11 -3.65
C ILE A 37 -15.82 0.59 -3.25
N ALA A 38 -14.79 0.88 -4.04
CA ALA A 38 -13.41 0.49 -3.70
C ALA A 38 -12.93 1.18 -2.41
N ALA A 39 -13.19 2.49 -2.27
CA ALA A 39 -12.85 3.25 -1.07
C ALA A 39 -13.56 2.71 0.19
N PHE A 40 -14.84 2.37 0.08
CA PHE A 40 -15.59 1.73 1.15
C PHE A 40 -15.00 0.37 1.52
N GLY A 41 -14.73 -0.49 0.54
CA GLY A 41 -14.11 -1.80 0.77
C GLY A 41 -12.76 -1.70 1.49
N MET A 42 -11.89 -0.79 1.05
CA MET A 42 -10.62 -0.53 1.72
C MET A 42 -10.81 -0.03 3.16
N GLY A 43 -11.75 0.90 3.38
CA GLY A 43 -12.08 1.40 4.73
C GLY A 43 -12.54 0.29 5.68
N VAL A 44 -13.42 -0.61 5.21
CA VAL A 44 -13.88 -1.78 5.99
C VAL A 44 -12.72 -2.70 6.38
N ALA A 45 -11.82 -3.00 5.45
CA ALA A 45 -10.66 -3.84 5.73
C ALA A 45 -9.72 -3.20 6.77
N ILE A 46 -9.41 -1.90 6.62
CA ILE A 46 -8.55 -1.16 7.56
C ILE A 46 -9.17 -1.16 8.96
N LEU A 47 -10.48 -0.86 9.08
CA LEU A 47 -11.16 -0.84 10.37
C LEU A 47 -11.23 -2.23 11.01
N GLY A 48 -11.46 -3.27 10.21
CA GLY A 48 -11.43 -4.66 10.67
C GLY A 48 -10.09 -5.03 11.29
N THR A 49 -8.99 -4.71 10.60
CA THR A 49 -7.63 -4.96 11.10
C THR A 49 -7.30 -4.10 12.31
N LEU A 50 -7.73 -2.83 12.34
CA LEU A 50 -7.47 -1.91 13.44
C LEU A 50 -8.12 -2.35 14.77
N PHE A 51 -9.34 -2.87 14.70
CA PHE A 51 -10.08 -3.33 15.88
C PHE A 51 -9.89 -4.82 16.19
N TYR A 52 -9.06 -5.52 15.42
CA TYR A 52 -8.74 -6.91 15.72
C TYR A 52 -7.95 -6.98 17.04
N PRO A 53 -8.41 -7.77 18.03
CA PRO A 53 -7.71 -7.91 19.29
C PRO A 53 -6.40 -8.67 19.07
N ILE A 54 -5.28 -7.98 19.30
CA ILE A 54 -3.94 -8.60 19.28
C ILE A 54 -3.54 -8.88 20.72
N GLU A 55 -3.41 -10.16 21.07
CA GLU A 55 -2.92 -10.57 22.39
C GLU A 55 -1.49 -10.04 22.59
N ASN A 56 -1.21 -9.47 23.76
CA ASN A 56 0.09 -8.88 24.12
C ASN A 56 0.56 -7.69 23.26
N ALA A 57 -0.29 -7.11 22.40
CA ALA A 57 0.01 -5.83 21.78
C ALA A 57 -0.08 -4.72 22.84
N GLY A 58 1.04 -4.04 23.09
CA GLY A 58 1.04 -2.81 23.89
C GLY A 58 0.08 -1.77 23.33
N ASN A 59 -0.16 -0.69 24.09
CA ASN A 59 -1.08 0.40 23.71
C ASN A 59 -0.54 1.27 22.55
N ASN A 60 -0.39 0.69 21.37
CA ASN A 60 0.17 1.31 20.17
C ASN A 60 -0.90 1.96 19.28
N TYR A 61 -2.17 1.95 19.70
CA TYR A 61 -3.27 2.55 18.95
C TYR A 61 -3.02 4.02 18.61
N LEU A 62 -2.37 4.78 19.51
CA LEU A 62 -2.02 6.17 19.25
C LEU A 62 -1.03 6.30 18.07
N TRP A 63 -0.02 5.43 17.98
CA TRP A 63 0.95 5.43 16.88
C TRP A 63 0.31 4.98 15.57
N ILE A 64 -0.55 3.96 15.61
CA ILE A 64 -1.24 3.46 14.41
C ILE A 64 -2.20 4.51 13.87
N VAL A 65 -3.10 5.02 14.71
CA VAL A 65 -4.09 6.04 14.30
C VAL A 65 -3.39 7.35 13.93
N GLY A 66 -2.35 7.75 14.67
CA GLY A 66 -1.53 8.91 14.35
C GLY A 66 -0.84 8.78 12.99
N GLY A 67 -0.26 7.62 12.68
CA GLY A 67 0.36 7.33 11.38
C GLY A 67 -0.65 7.34 10.23
N ILE A 68 -1.82 6.70 10.41
CA ILE A 68 -2.91 6.72 9.43
C ILE A 68 -3.38 8.15 9.19
N ALA A 69 -3.63 8.92 10.25
CA ALA A 69 -4.11 10.30 10.15
C ALA A 69 -3.08 11.20 9.44
N LEU A 70 -1.81 11.12 9.84
CA LEU A 70 -0.73 11.90 9.23
C LEU A 70 -0.57 11.55 7.74
N GLY A 71 -0.52 10.26 7.42
CA GLY A 71 -0.41 9.78 6.04
C GLY A 71 -1.60 10.18 5.18
N ALA A 72 -2.83 10.04 5.71
CA ALA A 72 -4.05 10.44 5.03
C ALA A 72 -4.10 11.96 4.76
N VAL A 73 -3.69 12.78 5.73
CA VAL A 73 -3.63 14.25 5.58
C VAL A 73 -2.62 14.65 4.51
N ILE A 74 -1.38 14.15 4.59
CA ILE A 74 -0.33 14.46 3.62
C ILE A 74 -0.76 13.98 2.22
N GLY A 75 -1.25 12.75 2.10
CA GLY A 75 -1.70 12.16 0.85
C GLY A 75 -2.87 12.93 0.23
N TYR A 76 -3.85 13.31 1.04
CA TYR A 76 -5.01 14.09 0.59
C TYR A 76 -4.58 15.45 0.04
N PHE A 77 -3.77 16.20 0.78
CA PHE A 77 -3.30 17.51 0.33
C PHE A 77 -2.41 17.42 -0.91
N ALA A 78 -1.54 16.42 -0.99
CA ALA A 78 -0.72 16.18 -2.16
C ALA A 78 -1.56 15.85 -3.40
N ALA A 79 -2.63 15.05 -3.24
CA ALA A 79 -3.50 14.66 -4.34
C ALA A 79 -4.35 15.81 -4.89
N ILE A 80 -4.89 16.67 -4.03
CA ILE A 80 -5.78 17.76 -4.48
C ILE A 80 -5.05 18.98 -5.05
N LYS A 81 -3.79 19.20 -4.66
CA LYS A 81 -3.01 20.39 -5.08
C LYS A 81 -2.30 20.21 -6.42
N VAL A 82 -2.22 19.00 -6.95
CA VAL A 82 -1.51 18.71 -8.20
C VAL A 82 -2.36 19.07 -9.42
N ALA A 83 -1.71 19.70 -10.40
CA ALA A 83 -2.32 19.99 -11.69
C ALA A 83 -2.69 18.70 -12.43
N MET A 84 -3.81 18.71 -13.16
CA MET A 84 -4.27 17.53 -13.93
C MET A 84 -3.26 17.06 -14.98
N THR A 85 -2.43 17.98 -15.52
CA THR A 85 -1.33 17.67 -16.44
C THR A 85 -0.19 16.90 -15.76
N SER A 86 -0.06 17.04 -14.45
CA SER A 86 0.94 16.43 -13.59
C SER A 86 0.40 15.20 -12.84
N MET A 87 -0.74 14.65 -13.26
CA MET A 87 -1.28 13.42 -12.68
C MET A 87 -0.35 12.20 -12.85
N PRO A 88 0.28 11.95 -14.02
CA PRO A 88 1.08 10.73 -14.22
C PRO A 88 2.24 10.60 -13.22
N GLN A 89 2.94 11.70 -12.91
CA GLN A 89 4.04 11.72 -11.95
C GLN A 89 3.56 11.49 -10.51
N MET A 90 2.42 12.06 -10.11
CA MET A 90 1.87 11.81 -8.77
C MET A 90 1.40 10.37 -8.58
N VAL A 91 0.79 9.77 -9.61
CA VAL A 91 0.42 8.36 -9.59
C VAL A 91 1.66 7.48 -9.42
N SER A 92 2.74 7.80 -10.14
CA SER A 92 4.03 7.12 -9.98
C SER A 92 4.53 7.23 -8.54
N LEU A 93 4.57 8.44 -7.97
CA LEU A 93 5.04 8.66 -6.60
C LEU A 93 4.22 7.88 -5.57
N PHE A 94 2.89 7.90 -5.65
CA PHE A 94 2.03 7.15 -4.73
C PHE A 94 2.20 5.62 -4.86
N ASN A 95 2.42 5.10 -6.07
CA ASN A 95 2.77 3.70 -6.24
C ASN A 95 4.13 3.36 -5.59
N GLY A 96 5.11 4.26 -5.74
CA GLY A 96 6.41 4.13 -5.08
C GLY A 96 6.31 4.04 -3.57
N LEU A 97 5.50 4.90 -2.93
CA LEU A 97 5.26 4.84 -1.49
C LEU A 97 4.64 3.50 -1.06
N GLY A 98 3.75 2.91 -1.87
CA GLY A 98 3.25 1.54 -1.62
C GLY A 98 4.37 0.49 -1.64
N GLY A 99 5.32 0.61 -2.56
CA GLY A 99 6.53 -0.23 -2.60
C GLY A 99 7.42 -0.03 -1.36
N ALA A 100 7.59 1.21 -0.89
CA ALA A 100 8.33 1.50 0.34
C ALA A 100 7.66 0.88 1.57
N CYS A 101 6.32 0.92 1.65
CA CYS A 101 5.56 0.22 2.69
C CYS A 101 5.85 -1.29 2.69
N ALA A 102 5.89 -1.92 1.51
CA ALA A 102 6.21 -3.35 1.40
C ALA A 102 7.63 -3.67 1.88
N VAL A 103 8.61 -2.80 1.60
CA VAL A 103 9.99 -2.94 2.09
C VAL A 103 10.05 -2.87 3.62
N VAL A 104 9.45 -1.83 4.21
CA VAL A 104 9.44 -1.65 5.68
C VAL A 104 8.70 -2.79 6.37
N LEU A 105 7.58 -3.25 5.79
CA LEU A 105 6.83 -4.39 6.29
C LEU A 105 7.69 -5.66 6.30
N ALA A 106 8.35 -5.97 5.18
CA ALA A 106 9.23 -7.15 5.09
C ALA A 106 10.41 -7.08 6.06
N MET A 107 11.02 -5.89 6.24
CA MET A 107 12.10 -5.69 7.22
C MET A 107 11.61 -5.89 8.66
N THR A 108 10.42 -5.41 8.98
CA THR A 108 9.80 -5.58 10.31
C THR A 108 9.50 -7.05 10.57
N GLU A 109 9.04 -7.79 9.57
CA GLU A 109 8.80 -9.23 9.66
C GLU A 109 10.11 -10.00 9.94
N PHE A 110 11.18 -9.70 9.20
CA PHE A 110 12.50 -10.30 9.46
C PHE A 110 13.01 -10.01 10.86
N TYR A 111 12.84 -8.77 11.33
CA TYR A 111 13.22 -8.38 12.68
C TYR A 111 12.40 -9.13 13.74
N HIS A 112 11.10 -9.31 13.52
CA HIS A 112 10.22 -10.05 14.42
C HIS A 112 10.63 -11.52 14.58
N PHE A 113 10.91 -12.23 13.48
CA PHE A 113 11.39 -13.61 13.55
C PHE A 113 12.76 -13.71 14.23
N TYR A 114 13.65 -12.75 13.98
CA TYR A 114 14.97 -12.70 14.60
C TYR A 114 14.91 -12.43 16.11
N GLU A 115 14.14 -11.43 16.55
CA GLU A 115 14.06 -11.02 17.96
C GLU A 115 13.31 -12.06 18.82
N MET A 116 12.30 -12.73 18.27
CA MET A 116 11.53 -13.73 19.00
C MET A 116 12.12 -15.14 18.92
N ASP A 117 13.28 -15.31 18.27
CA ASP A 117 13.95 -16.60 18.04
C ASP A 117 13.01 -17.66 17.44
N ILE A 118 12.08 -17.22 16.58
CA ILE A 118 11.12 -18.11 15.91
C ILE A 118 11.75 -18.60 14.62
N PRO A 119 11.84 -19.93 14.40
CA PRO A 119 12.30 -20.46 13.13
C PRO A 119 11.32 -20.08 12.03
N MET A 120 11.82 -19.39 11.02
CA MET A 120 11.05 -19.01 9.85
C MET A 120 11.00 -20.19 8.88
N ASP A 121 9.80 -20.66 8.54
CA ASP A 121 9.64 -21.67 7.50
C ASP A 121 10.11 -21.13 6.13
N MET A 122 10.58 -22.02 5.25
CA MET A 122 11.10 -21.66 3.93
C MET A 122 10.06 -20.92 3.08
N GLY A 123 8.77 -21.26 3.22
CA GLY A 123 7.68 -20.57 2.54
C GLY A 123 7.55 -19.11 2.99
N ALA A 124 7.56 -18.88 4.30
CA ALA A 124 7.53 -17.53 4.86
C ALA A 124 8.77 -16.73 4.44
N TYR A 125 9.97 -17.34 4.52
CA TYR A 125 11.22 -16.70 4.13
C TYR A 125 11.19 -16.24 2.67
N ALA A 126 10.75 -17.12 1.77
CA ALA A 126 10.62 -16.80 0.35
C ALA A 126 9.64 -15.64 0.12
N ILE A 127 8.44 -15.69 0.71
CA ILE A 127 7.42 -14.64 0.55
C ILE A 127 7.95 -13.30 1.03
N THR A 128 8.52 -13.24 2.23
CA THR A 128 9.04 -11.99 2.80
C THR A 128 10.20 -11.41 2.00
N LEU A 129 11.13 -12.26 1.51
CA LEU A 129 12.20 -11.82 0.60
C LEU A 129 11.65 -11.29 -0.72
N PHE A 130 10.65 -11.96 -1.32
CA PHE A 130 10.02 -11.50 -2.55
C PHE A 130 9.27 -10.18 -2.33
N THR A 131 8.58 -10.01 -1.21
CA THR A 131 7.94 -8.74 -0.83
C THR A 131 8.96 -7.61 -0.72
N LEU A 132 10.11 -7.87 -0.07
CA LEU A 132 11.21 -6.91 0.03
C LEU A 132 11.75 -6.53 -1.36
N PHE A 133 12.03 -7.52 -2.20
CA PHE A 133 12.58 -7.31 -3.54
C PHE A 133 11.63 -6.54 -4.46
N VAL A 134 10.38 -7.02 -4.59
CA VAL A 134 9.37 -6.40 -5.46
C VAL A 134 9.03 -4.99 -4.95
N GLY A 135 8.93 -4.80 -3.63
CA GLY A 135 8.73 -3.49 -3.01
C GLY A 135 9.85 -2.52 -3.33
N GLY A 136 11.11 -2.96 -3.22
CA GLY A 136 12.29 -2.15 -3.54
C GLY A 136 12.37 -1.77 -5.01
N VAL A 137 12.07 -2.70 -5.92
CA VAL A 137 11.99 -2.45 -7.37
C VAL A 137 10.87 -1.45 -7.68
N ALA A 138 9.68 -1.64 -7.10
CA ALA A 138 8.55 -0.73 -7.30
C ALA A 138 8.85 0.69 -6.78
N PHE A 139 9.47 0.80 -5.61
CA PHE A 139 9.85 2.09 -5.02
C PHE A 139 10.87 2.83 -5.88
N THR A 140 12.00 2.18 -6.20
CA THR A 140 13.07 2.79 -6.99
C THR A 140 12.62 3.13 -8.41
N GLY A 141 11.90 2.22 -9.09
CA GLY A 141 11.35 2.46 -10.41
C GLY A 141 10.36 3.64 -10.44
N SER A 142 9.51 3.75 -9.41
CA SER A 142 8.55 4.84 -9.28
C SER A 142 9.20 6.20 -9.04
N LEU A 143 10.29 6.25 -8.27
CA LEU A 143 11.07 7.48 -8.07
C LEU A 143 11.77 7.94 -9.36
N LEU A 144 12.35 7.00 -10.11
CA LEU A 144 12.97 7.30 -11.40
C LEU A 144 11.93 7.80 -12.42
N ALA A 145 10.76 7.16 -12.47
CA ALA A 145 9.66 7.59 -13.33
C ALA A 145 9.11 8.97 -12.93
N TYR A 146 8.99 9.26 -11.63
CA TYR A 146 8.63 10.58 -11.13
C TYR A 146 9.66 11.64 -11.54
N ALA A 147 10.96 11.39 -11.30
CA ALA A 147 12.03 12.33 -11.63
C ALA A 147 12.09 12.65 -13.12
N LYS A 148 11.81 11.65 -13.98
CA LYS A 148 11.73 11.82 -15.42
C LYS A 148 10.54 12.69 -15.84
N LEU A 149 9.34 12.40 -15.33
CA LEU A 149 8.12 13.14 -15.68
C LEU A 149 8.13 14.59 -15.16
N GLN A 150 8.78 14.83 -14.02
CA GLN A 150 8.97 16.17 -13.45
C GLN A 150 10.04 17.01 -14.18
N GLY A 151 10.82 16.41 -15.08
CA GLY A 151 11.93 17.10 -15.75
C GLY A 151 13.16 17.35 -14.88
N ILE A 152 13.29 16.66 -13.74
CA ILE A 152 14.48 16.72 -12.86
C ILE A 152 15.58 15.80 -13.41
N GLY A 153 15.18 14.70 -14.06
CA GLY A 153 16.08 13.71 -14.64
C GLY A 153 16.24 13.81 -16.16
N TRP A 154 16.63 12.69 -16.75
CA TRP A 154 16.93 12.57 -18.17
C TRP A 154 15.66 12.56 -19.02
N SER A 155 15.60 13.45 -20.00
CA SER A 155 14.53 13.47 -21.00
C SER A 155 14.67 12.30 -21.99
N GLU A 156 15.91 12.01 -22.40
CA GLU A 156 16.22 11.01 -23.42
C GLU A 156 16.30 9.58 -22.86
N LYS A 157 16.35 8.59 -23.76
CA LYS A 157 16.55 7.19 -23.38
C LYS A 157 18.00 7.00 -22.94
N LEU A 158 18.22 6.64 -21.68
CA LEU A 158 19.54 6.24 -21.21
C LEU A 158 19.93 4.91 -21.87
N GLY A 159 20.92 4.93 -22.76
CA GLY A 159 21.55 3.73 -23.27
C GLY A 159 22.63 3.27 -22.29
N ILE A 160 22.60 2.00 -21.90
CA ILE A 160 23.73 1.40 -21.19
C ILE A 160 24.78 1.07 -22.25
N PRO A 161 26.03 1.58 -22.15
CA PRO A 161 27.09 1.15 -23.05
C PRO A 161 27.27 -0.36 -22.88
N ARG A 162 27.09 -1.09 -23.97
CA ARG A 162 27.32 -2.53 -24.03
C ARG A 162 28.74 -2.80 -24.49
#